data_AF-A0A1I7YA34-F1
#
_entry.id   AF-A0A1I7YA34-F1
#
_cell.length_a   1.000
_cell.length_b   1.000
_cell.length_c   1.000
_cell.angle_alpha   90.00
_cell.angle_beta   90.00
_cell.angle_gamma   90.00
#
_symmetry.space_group_name_H-M   'P 1'
#
loop_
_entity.id
_entity.type
_entity.pdbx_description
1 polymer ?
#
loop_
_entity_poly.entity_id
_entity_poly.type
_entity_poly.pdbx_seq_one_letter_code
_entity_poly.pdbx_strand_id
1 'polypeptide(L)'
;MKEKFPEYHYLVSNIQDLKYPATCHSCDSKLPTSQFFDCSRCSSSLGVPEVLVCGACVVRKHSDHVSEVSEASVLSAEEVAEALAQIGPSNWDPKREEAKVNKLASKVMTKMEKCGAEAKSTIQTIKKSAMTRKALNGHIDKLKLIYEEIKKGTEALQQASGVIDKYLSGLKD
;
A
#
# COMPACT_ATOMS: atom_id res chain seq x y z
N MET A 1 50.11 26.23 42.57
CA MET A 1 48.82 26.88 42.92
C MET A 1 47.80 26.44 41.89
N LYS A 2 46.63 25.98 42.33
CA LYS A 2 45.63 25.25 41.53
C LYS A 2 44.98 26.14 40.46
N GLU A 3 45.05 25.72 39.21
CA GLU A 3 44.22 26.25 38.11
C GLU A 3 42.77 25.82 38.33
N LYS A 4 41.85 26.79 38.35
CA LYS A 4 40.41 26.55 38.37
C LYS A 4 39.92 26.40 36.93
N PHE A 5 39.46 25.21 36.56
CA PHE A 5 38.70 25.02 35.34
C PHE A 5 37.26 25.54 35.52
N PRO A 6 36.63 26.15 34.50
CA PRO A 6 35.22 26.51 34.56
C PRO A 6 34.36 25.25 34.37
N GLU A 7 33.36 25.08 35.25
CA GLU A 7 32.30 24.09 35.10
C GLU A 7 31.45 24.42 33.87
N TYR A 8 31.50 23.54 32.86
CA TYR A 8 30.52 23.54 31.78
C TYR A 8 29.25 22.83 32.26
N HIS A 9 28.31 23.62 32.79
CA HIS A 9 26.93 23.19 32.97
C HIS A 9 26.18 23.36 31.64
N TYR A 10 26.23 22.34 30.78
CA TYR A 10 25.23 22.16 29.72
C TYR A 10 24.41 20.91 30.06
N LEU A 11 23.48 21.07 30.99
CA LEU A 11 22.37 20.15 31.21
C LEU A 11 21.08 20.94 31.04
N VAL A 12 20.69 21.19 29.78
CA VAL A 12 19.28 21.42 29.47
C VAL A 12 18.72 20.07 29.07
N SER A 13 18.18 19.39 30.08
CA SER A 13 17.55 18.10 29.98
C SER A 13 16.34 18.18 29.04
N ASN A 14 16.42 17.51 27.89
CA ASN A 14 15.23 17.08 27.17
C ASN A 14 14.61 15.94 27.99
N ILE A 15 13.63 16.27 28.84
CA ILE A 15 12.99 15.35 29.80
C ILE A 15 12.25 14.18 29.09
N GLN A 16 12.14 14.20 27.76
CA GLN A 16 11.58 13.11 26.97
C GLN A 16 12.54 11.93 26.75
N ASP A 17 13.87 12.13 26.80
CA ASP A 17 14.89 11.08 26.59
C ASP A 17 14.99 10.05 27.74
N LEU A 18 14.40 10.36 28.90
CA LEU A 18 14.41 9.49 30.07
C LEU A 18 13.41 8.32 30.01
N LYS A 19 12.50 8.31 29.04
CA LYS A 19 11.41 7.32 29.00
C LYS A 19 11.73 6.01 28.27
N TYR A 20 12.77 5.97 27.44
CA TYR A 20 13.10 4.77 26.65
C TYR A 20 14.60 4.47 26.73
N PRO A 21 15.05 3.61 27.65
CA PRO A 21 16.45 3.21 27.71
C PRO A 21 16.80 2.31 26.52
N ALA A 22 17.79 2.71 25.73
CA ALA A 22 18.41 1.86 24.71
C ALA A 22 19.50 0.97 25.32
N THR A 23 19.86 -0.12 24.64
CA THR A 23 20.85 -1.10 25.11
C THR A 23 22.08 -1.10 24.21
N CYS A 24 23.27 -1.04 24.80
CA CYS A 24 24.53 -1.10 24.07
C CYS A 24 24.79 -2.50 23.54
N HIS A 25 25.00 -2.62 22.23
CA HIS A 25 25.29 -3.90 21.58
C HIS A 25 26.62 -4.52 22.02
N SER A 26 27.53 -3.75 22.63
CA SER A 26 28.86 -4.23 23.00
C SER A 26 29.05 -4.57 24.47
N CYS A 27 28.18 -4.09 25.36
CA CYS A 27 28.31 -4.30 26.80
C CYS A 27 26.98 -4.45 27.53
N ASP A 28 25.86 -4.48 26.79
CA ASP A 28 24.49 -4.66 27.29
C ASP A 28 24.02 -3.62 28.32
N SER A 29 24.77 -2.52 28.49
CA SER A 29 24.40 -1.42 29.36
C SER A 29 23.15 -0.72 28.84
N LYS A 30 22.18 -0.48 29.73
CA LYS A 30 20.98 0.30 29.44
C LYS A 30 21.20 1.75 29.84
N LEU A 31 21.11 2.68 28.89
CA LEU A 31 21.36 4.10 29.09
C LEU A 31 20.27 4.94 28.37
N PRO A 32 20.14 6.23 28.67
CA PRO A 32 19.31 7.14 27.87
C PRO A 32 19.77 7.15 26.41
N THR A 33 18.85 7.26 25.46
CA THR A 33 19.19 7.13 24.04
C THR A 33 20.13 8.23 23.55
N SER A 34 20.09 9.42 24.17
CA SER A 34 21.03 10.52 23.94
C SER A 34 22.50 10.18 24.25
N GLN A 35 22.79 9.01 24.83
CA GLN A 35 24.15 8.53 25.12
C GLN A 35 24.62 7.42 24.15
N PHE A 36 23.83 7.17 23.11
CA PHE A 36 24.13 6.19 22.09
C PHE A 36 24.61 6.82 20.79
N PHE A 37 25.41 6.03 20.09
CA PHE A 37 25.99 6.33 18.82
C PHE A 37 25.73 5.14 17.90
N ASP A 38 25.56 5.39 16.61
CA ASP A 38 25.48 4.35 15.60
C ASP A 38 26.86 4.11 14.97
N CYS A 39 27.12 2.89 14.50
CA CYS A 39 28.37 2.55 13.83
C CYS A 39 28.11 1.77 12.53
N SER A 40 28.32 2.43 11.39
CA SER A 40 28.04 1.87 10.05
C SER A 40 28.85 0.60 9.76
N ARG A 41 30.12 0.57 10.22
CA ARG A 41 31.02 -0.58 10.05
C ARG A 41 30.56 -1.80 10.85
N CYS A 42 30.12 -1.59 12.09
CA CYS A 42 29.57 -2.67 12.91
C CYS A 42 28.24 -3.18 12.35
N SER A 43 27.39 -2.27 11.90
CA SER A 43 26.12 -2.62 11.24
C SER A 43 26.35 -3.53 10.04
N SER A 44 27.28 -3.14 9.17
CA SER A 44 27.67 -3.93 7.99
C SER A 44 28.24 -5.29 8.35
N SER A 45 29.07 -5.36 9.40
CA SER A 45 29.71 -6.60 9.84
C SER A 45 28.71 -7.60 10.44
N LEU A 46 27.68 -7.10 11.12
CA LEU A 46 26.63 -7.91 11.75
C LEU A 46 25.44 -8.19 10.83
N GLY A 47 25.36 -7.51 9.67
CA GLY A 47 24.23 -7.65 8.74
C GLY A 47 22.91 -7.11 9.31
N VAL A 48 22.99 -6.15 10.24
CA VAL A 48 21.82 -5.51 10.85
C VAL A 48 21.65 -4.09 10.30
N PRO A 49 20.42 -3.53 10.33
CA PRO A 49 20.18 -2.17 9.85
C PRO A 49 20.89 -1.08 10.67
N GLU A 50 21.05 -1.31 11.98
CA GLU A 50 21.65 -0.33 12.90
C GLU A 50 22.32 -1.04 14.09
N VAL A 51 23.42 -0.47 14.60
CA VAL A 51 24.12 -0.93 15.82
C VAL A 51 24.34 0.24 16.76
N LEU A 52 23.64 0.23 17.89
CA LEU A 52 23.75 1.24 18.94
C LEU A 52 24.86 0.89 19.95
N VAL A 53 25.81 1.79 20.14
CA VAL A 53 26.93 1.67 21.08
C VAL A 53 26.99 2.87 22.03
N CYS A 54 27.26 2.64 23.31
CA CYS A 54 27.41 3.72 24.28
C CYS A 54 28.76 4.43 24.12
N GLY A 55 28.85 5.70 24.53
CA GLY A 55 30.08 6.50 24.41
C GLY A 55 31.33 5.84 25.02
N ALA A 56 31.19 5.08 26.11
CA ALA A 56 32.32 4.33 26.67
C ALA A 56 32.83 3.21 25.74
N CYS A 57 31.92 2.54 25.02
CA CYS A 57 32.28 1.51 24.04
C CYS A 57 32.80 2.11 22.74
N VAL A 58 32.36 3.32 22.37
CA VAL A 58 32.94 4.06 21.24
C VAL A 58 34.45 4.22 21.46
N VAL A 59 34.85 4.76 22.62
CA VAL A 59 36.27 5.02 22.92
C VAL A 59 37.07 3.73 23.13
N ARG A 60 36.51 2.73 23.83
CA ARG A 60 37.28 1.55 24.27
C ARG A 60 37.28 0.37 23.30
N LYS A 61 36.24 0.24 22.47
CA LYS A 61 36.02 -0.94 21.61
C LYS A 61 35.87 -0.59 20.13
N HIS A 62 35.56 0.66 19.79
CA HIS A 62 35.34 1.10 18.40
C HIS A 62 36.35 2.17 17.97
N SER A 63 37.43 2.39 18.74
CA SER A 63 38.47 3.38 18.45
C SER A 63 39.05 3.25 17.04
N ASP A 64 39.24 2.01 16.59
CA ASP A 64 39.92 1.68 15.34
C ASP A 64 39.09 2.04 14.10
N HIS A 65 37.82 2.38 14.30
CA HIS A 65 36.92 2.84 13.26
C HIS A 65 35.96 3.91 13.81
N VAL A 66 36.46 4.75 14.72
CA VAL A 66 35.67 5.84 15.33
C VAL A 66 35.18 6.86 14.30
N SER A 67 35.86 6.97 13.15
CA SER A 67 35.42 7.79 12.02
C SER A 67 34.11 7.30 11.37
N GLU A 68 33.73 6.05 11.61
CA GLU A 68 32.49 5.42 11.13
C GLU A 68 31.37 5.47 12.19
N VAL A 69 31.63 6.11 13.33
CA VAL A 69 30.68 6.28 14.43
C VAL A 69 30.01 7.64 14.29
N SER A 70 28.69 7.66 14.29
CA SER A 70 27.86 8.87 14.28
C SER A 70 26.91 8.92 15.47
N GLU A 71 26.33 10.10 15.72
CA GLU A 71 25.35 10.27 16.79
C GLU A 71 24.05 9.57 16.43
N ALA A 72 23.53 8.74 17.35
CA ALA A 72 22.29 8.04 17.11
C ALA A 72 21.10 9.00 17.29
N SER A 73 20.31 9.17 16.23
CA SER A 73 19.07 9.95 16.27
C SER A 73 17.86 9.04 16.40
N VAL A 74 17.05 9.22 17.45
CA VAL A 74 15.81 8.47 17.64
C VAL A 74 14.67 9.16 16.90
N LEU A 75 13.96 8.42 16.05
CA LEU A 75 12.72 8.90 15.48
C LEU A 75 11.64 8.99 16.57
N SER A 76 10.93 10.12 16.60
CA SER A 76 9.74 10.26 17.43
C SER A 76 8.62 9.35 16.94
N ALA A 77 7.68 9.02 17.83
CA ALA A 77 6.49 8.26 17.46
C ALA A 77 5.67 8.98 16.35
N GLU A 78 5.74 10.31 16.29
CA GLU A 78 5.10 11.13 15.25
C GLU A 78 5.78 10.95 13.89
N GLU A 79 7.11 11.04 13.83
CA GLU A 79 7.87 10.80 12.59
C GLU A 79 7.66 9.37 12.05
N VAL A 80 7.61 8.38 12.94
CA VAL A 80 7.27 7.00 12.56
C VAL A 80 5.84 6.92 12.03
N ALA A 81 4.88 7.58 12.69
CA ALA A 81 3.49 7.59 12.25
C ALA A 81 3.32 8.30 10.90
N GLU A 82 4.01 9.41 10.66
CA GLU A 82 4.01 10.12 9.38
C GLU A 82 4.60 9.29 8.25
N ALA A 83 5.75 8.64 8.48
CA ALA A 83 6.37 7.75 7.51
C ALA A 83 5.45 6.57 7.17
N LEU A 84 4.81 5.97 8.18
CA LEU A 84 3.84 4.90 7.97
C LEU A 84 2.55 5.39 7.29
N ALA A 85 2.10 6.62 7.55
CA ALA A 85 0.92 7.20 6.91
C ALA A 85 1.15 7.48 5.41
N GLN A 86 2.39 7.74 4.98
CA GLN A 86 2.76 7.87 3.57
C GLN A 86 2.75 6.55 2.81
N ILE A 87 3.01 5.43 3.50
CA ILE A 87 3.07 4.08 2.92
C ILE A 87 1.70 3.39 3.03
N GLY A 88 0.96 3.69 4.08
CA GLY A 88 -0.34 3.09 4.37
C GLY A 88 -1.36 3.41 3.28
N PRO A 89 -2.26 2.47 2.94
CA PRO A 89 -3.34 2.77 2.02
C PRO A 89 -4.25 3.83 2.64
N SER A 90 -4.10 5.08 2.20
CA SER A 90 -4.64 6.24 2.88
C SER A 90 -6.17 6.26 3.00
N ASN A 91 -6.89 5.41 2.24
CA ASN A 91 -8.35 5.22 2.33
C ASN A 91 -8.84 3.91 1.67
N TRP A 92 -7.98 2.88 1.53
CA TRP A 92 -8.40 1.65 0.83
C TRP A 92 -9.21 0.75 1.76
N ASP A 93 -10.45 0.45 1.34
CA ASP A 93 -11.30 -0.53 1.98
C ASP A 93 -11.69 -1.60 0.94
N PRO A 94 -11.19 -2.84 1.08
CA PRO A 94 -11.48 -3.91 0.11
C PRO A 94 -12.98 -4.16 -0.05
N LYS A 95 -13.78 -4.05 1.03
CA LYS A 95 -15.23 -4.26 0.95
C LYS A 95 -15.93 -3.17 0.14
N ARG A 96 -15.45 -1.92 0.27
CA ARG A 96 -15.96 -0.80 -0.51
C ARG A 96 -15.66 -0.96 -2.00
N GLU A 97 -14.45 -1.40 -2.35
CA GLU A 97 -14.07 -1.61 -3.76
C GLU A 97 -14.80 -2.82 -4.36
N GLU A 98 -14.93 -3.92 -3.61
CA GLU A 98 -15.73 -5.09 -4.01
C GLU A 98 -17.19 -4.69 -4.30
N ALA A 99 -17.81 -3.90 -3.42
CA ALA A 99 -19.19 -3.45 -3.59
C ALA A 99 -19.38 -2.60 -4.86
N LYS A 100 -18.39 -1.77 -5.23
CA LYS A 100 -18.43 -0.98 -6.48
C LYS A 100 -18.39 -1.88 -7.71
N VAL A 101 -17.47 -2.86 -7.73
CA VAL A 101 -17.34 -3.81 -8.84
C VAL A 101 -18.63 -4.62 -9.00
N ASN A 102 -19.16 -5.17 -7.91
CA ASN A 102 -20.41 -5.93 -7.92
C ASN A 102 -21.59 -5.08 -8.40
N LYS A 103 -21.69 -3.82 -7.98
CA LYS A 103 -22.73 -2.90 -8.45
C LYS A 103 -22.63 -2.62 -9.95
N LEU A 104 -21.43 -2.45 -10.48
CA LEU A 104 -21.23 -2.24 -11.92
C LEU A 104 -21.54 -3.50 -12.73
N ALA A 105 -21.04 -4.66 -12.31
CA ALA A 105 -21.33 -5.94 -12.94
C ALA A 105 -22.84 -6.22 -12.98
N SER A 106 -23.53 -5.99 -11.86
CA SER A 106 -25.00 -6.12 -11.76
C SER A 106 -25.72 -5.20 -12.76
N LYS A 107 -25.31 -3.93 -12.89
CA LYS A 107 -25.91 -3.00 -13.87
C LYS A 107 -25.72 -3.47 -15.31
N VAL A 108 -24.55 -4.01 -15.65
CA VAL A 108 -24.29 -4.55 -16.99
C VAL A 108 -25.21 -5.74 -17.25
N MET A 109 -25.31 -6.67 -16.30
CA MET A 109 -26.21 -7.82 -16.39
C MET A 109 -27.68 -7.41 -16.59
N THR A 110 -28.20 -6.47 -15.78
CA THR A 110 -29.57 -5.98 -15.93
C THR A 110 -29.82 -5.34 -17.30
N LYS A 111 -28.84 -4.59 -17.84
CA LYS A 111 -28.97 -4.02 -19.19
C LYS A 111 -29.02 -5.12 -20.26
N MET A 112 -28.19 -6.16 -20.14
CA MET A 112 -28.17 -7.31 -21.05
C MET A 112 -29.47 -8.12 -20.98
N GLU A 113 -30.02 -8.36 -19.79
CA GLU A 113 -31.30 -9.03 -19.59
C GLU A 113 -32.45 -8.28 -20.26
N LYS A 114 -32.50 -6.95 -20.09
CA LYS A 114 -33.48 -6.09 -20.76
C LYS A 114 -33.37 -6.19 -22.29
N CYS A 115 -32.15 -6.15 -22.82
CA CYS A 115 -31.90 -6.32 -24.25
C CYS A 115 -32.37 -7.71 -24.73
N GLY A 116 -32.07 -8.77 -23.98
CA GLY A 116 -32.51 -10.13 -24.29
C GLY A 116 -34.03 -10.27 -24.31
N ALA A 117 -34.73 -9.65 -23.35
CA ALA A 117 -36.19 -9.61 -23.31
C ALA A 117 -36.77 -8.87 -24.52
N GLU A 118 -36.19 -7.74 -24.91
CA GLU A 118 -36.61 -6.97 -26.09
C GLU A 118 -36.38 -7.74 -27.39
N ALA A 119 -35.24 -8.42 -27.54
CA ALA A 119 -34.97 -9.28 -28.69
C ALA A 119 -36.00 -10.42 -28.77
N LYS A 120 -36.28 -11.10 -27.65
CA LYS A 120 -37.26 -12.19 -27.58
C LYS A 120 -38.66 -11.71 -27.96
N SER A 121 -39.08 -10.56 -27.43
CA SER A 121 -40.37 -9.93 -27.78
C SER A 121 -40.43 -9.59 -29.27
N THR A 122 -39.39 -8.97 -29.82
CA THR A 122 -39.30 -8.61 -31.24
C THR A 122 -39.39 -9.85 -32.14
N ILE A 123 -38.66 -10.93 -31.81
CA ILE A 123 -38.72 -12.20 -32.55
C ILE A 123 -40.13 -12.81 -32.51
N GLN A 124 -40.81 -12.77 -31.36
CA GLN A 124 -42.18 -13.25 -31.25
C GLN A 124 -43.15 -12.43 -32.12
N THR A 125 -43.00 -11.11 -32.15
CA THR A 125 -43.79 -10.23 -33.04
C THR A 125 -43.58 -10.59 -34.50
N ILE A 126 -42.33 -10.82 -34.91
CA ILE A 126 -42.02 -11.26 -36.29
C ILE A 126 -42.73 -12.57 -36.63
N LYS A 127 -42.67 -13.57 -35.73
CA LYS A 127 -43.26 -14.89 -35.97
C LYS A 127 -44.79 -14.87 -36.08
N LYS A 128 -45.46 -13.90 -35.44
CA LYS A 128 -46.93 -13.85 -35.35
C LYS A 128 -47.60 -12.94 -36.38
N SER A 129 -46.84 -12.07 -37.05
CA SER A 129 -47.42 -11.00 -37.87
C SER A 129 -47.24 -11.28 -39.37
N ALA A 130 -48.29 -11.09 -40.15
CA ALA A 130 -48.15 -10.96 -41.60
C ALA A 130 -47.50 -9.59 -41.89
N MET A 131 -46.39 -9.57 -42.64
CA MET A 131 -45.64 -8.34 -42.88
C MET A 131 -44.98 -8.30 -44.25
N THR A 132 -44.70 -7.09 -44.72
CA THR A 132 -43.93 -6.86 -45.94
C THR A 132 -42.44 -7.08 -45.71
N ARG A 133 -41.68 -7.31 -46.78
CA ARG A 133 -40.21 -7.42 -46.72
C ARG A 133 -39.54 -6.18 -46.12
N LYS A 134 -40.09 -4.98 -46.39
CA LYS A 134 -39.60 -3.71 -45.82
C LYS A 134 -39.74 -3.70 -44.29
N ALA A 135 -40.90 -4.13 -43.78
CA ALA A 135 -41.14 -4.20 -42.33
C ALA A 135 -40.23 -5.25 -41.66
N LEU A 136 -40.05 -6.42 -42.29
CA LEU A 136 -39.14 -7.45 -41.78
C LEU A 136 -37.69 -6.94 -41.67
N ASN A 137 -37.19 -6.24 -42.70
CA ASN A 137 -35.83 -5.69 -42.68
C ASN A 137 -35.65 -4.69 -41.52
N GLY A 138 -36.64 -3.82 -41.26
CA GLY A 138 -36.59 -2.90 -40.12
C GLY A 138 -36.48 -3.62 -38.77
N HIS A 139 -37.21 -4.74 -38.60
CA HIS A 139 -37.08 -5.57 -37.40
C HIS A 139 -35.71 -6.25 -37.30
N ILE A 140 -35.15 -6.72 -38.41
CA ILE A 140 -33.81 -7.31 -38.45
C ILE A 140 -32.75 -6.28 -38.03
N ASP A 141 -32.83 -5.05 -38.55
CA ASP A 141 -31.87 -4.00 -38.19
C ASP A 141 -31.99 -3.61 -36.72
N LYS A 142 -33.21 -3.56 -36.17
CA LYS A 142 -33.43 -3.41 -34.73
C LYS A 142 -32.78 -4.54 -33.93
N LEU A 143 -32.94 -5.79 -34.35
CA LEU A 143 -32.33 -6.95 -33.69
C LEU A 143 -30.80 -6.88 -33.72
N LYS A 144 -30.19 -6.47 -34.84
CA LYS A 144 -28.72 -6.28 -34.92
C LYS A 144 -28.24 -5.29 -33.86
N LEU A 145 -28.92 -4.15 -33.70
CA LEU A 145 -28.56 -3.16 -32.68
C LEU A 145 -28.63 -3.73 -31.26
N ILE A 146 -29.67 -4.51 -30.96
CA ILE A 146 -29.82 -5.16 -29.64
C ILE A 146 -28.68 -6.15 -29.40
N TYR A 147 -28.33 -6.98 -30.40
CA TYR A 147 -27.25 -7.96 -30.26
C TYR A 147 -25.88 -7.30 -30.12
N GLU A 148 -25.62 -6.17 -30.79
CA GLU A 148 -24.39 -5.40 -30.59
C GLU A 148 -24.30 -4.83 -29.16
N GLU A 149 -25.42 -4.37 -28.58
CA GLU A 149 -25.42 -3.91 -27.18
C GLU A 149 -25.18 -5.05 -26.18
N ILE A 150 -25.72 -6.26 -26.43
CA ILE A 150 -25.43 -7.44 -25.62
C ILE A 150 -23.94 -7.81 -25.74
N LYS A 151 -23.40 -7.80 -26.96
CA LYS A 151 -21.99 -8.11 -27.23
C LYS A 151 -21.05 -7.17 -26.47
N LYS A 152 -21.30 -5.85 -26.50
CA LYS A 152 -20.53 -4.87 -25.72
C LYS A 152 -20.59 -5.15 -24.21
N GLY A 153 -21.75 -5.54 -23.71
CA GLY A 153 -21.92 -5.94 -22.30
C GLY A 153 -21.07 -7.16 -21.93
N THR A 154 -21.09 -8.19 -22.78
CA THR A 154 -20.27 -9.39 -22.62
C THR A 154 -18.78 -9.06 -22.64
N GLU A 155 -18.33 -8.25 -23.60
CA GLU A 155 -16.92 -7.84 -23.72
C GLU A 155 -16.45 -7.07 -22.48
N ALA A 156 -17.28 -6.16 -21.94
CA ALA A 156 -16.96 -5.43 -20.72
C ALA A 156 -16.77 -6.36 -19.51
N LEU A 157 -17.64 -7.36 -19.34
CA LEU A 157 -17.52 -8.34 -18.27
C LEU A 157 -16.30 -9.24 -18.45
N GLN A 158 -16.01 -9.68 -19.68
CA GLN A 158 -14.83 -10.50 -19.98
C GLN A 158 -13.52 -9.76 -19.73
N GLN A 159 -13.44 -8.49 -20.12
CA GLN A 159 -12.27 -7.64 -19.85
C GLN A 159 -12.06 -7.48 -18.34
N ALA A 160 -13.12 -7.20 -17.59
CA ALA A 160 -13.04 -7.09 -16.13
C ALA A 160 -12.57 -8.41 -15.49
N SER A 161 -13.14 -9.55 -15.90
CA SER A 161 -12.73 -10.87 -15.43
C SER A 161 -11.26 -11.16 -15.74
N GLY A 162 -10.80 -10.88 -16.96
CA GLY A 162 -9.42 -11.15 -17.37
C GLY A 162 -8.38 -10.33 -16.59
N VAL A 163 -8.70 -9.08 -16.22
CA VAL A 163 -7.84 -8.28 -15.34
C VAL A 163 -7.73 -8.91 -13.95
N ILE A 164 -8.85 -9.37 -13.39
CA ILE A 164 -8.90 -10.03 -12.08
C ILE A 164 -8.10 -11.34 -12.12
N ASP A 165 -8.32 -12.20 -13.12
CA ASP A 165 -7.62 -13.48 -13.27
C ASP A 165 -6.11 -13.30 -13.40
N LYS A 166 -5.67 -12.28 -14.15
CA LYS A 166 -4.24 -11.95 -14.29
C LYS A 166 -3.61 -11.56 -12.96
N TYR A 167 -4.31 -10.75 -12.15
CA TYR A 167 -3.85 -10.37 -10.82
C TYR A 167 -3.75 -11.58 -9.88
N LEU A 168 -4.80 -12.41 -9.84
CA LEU A 168 -4.84 -13.63 -9.02
C LEU A 168 -3.76 -14.64 -9.43
N SER A 169 -3.42 -14.71 -10.72
CA SER A 169 -2.39 -15.62 -11.22
C SER A 169 -0.97 -15.17 -10.84
N GLY A 170 -0.75 -13.88 -10.62
CA GLY A 170 0.53 -13.32 -10.14
C GLY A 170 0.74 -13.44 -8.63
N LEU A 171 -0.28 -13.87 -7.89
CA LEU A 171 -0.26 -14.11 -6.44
C LEU A 171 0.06 -15.57 -6.07
N LYS A 172 0.54 -16.38 -7.02
CA LYS A 172 0.99 -17.75 -6.72
C LYS A 172 2.37 -17.69 -6.07
N ASP A 173 2.43 -18.00 -4.78
CA ASP A 173 3.64 -18.34 -4.02
C ASP A 173 4.39 -19.53 -4.65
#